data_AF-A0A947VT38-F1
#
_entry.id   AF-A0A947VT38-F1
#
_cell.length_a   1.000
_cell.length_b   1.000
_cell.length_c   1.000
_cell.angle_alpha   90.00
_cell.angle_beta   90.00
_cell.angle_gamma   90.00
#
_symmetry.space_group_name_H-M   'P 1'
#
loop_
_entity.id
_entity.type
_entity.pdbx_description
1 polymer ?
#
loop_
_entity_poly.entity_id
_entity_poly.type
_entity_poly.pdbx_seq_one_letter_code
_entity_poly.pdbx_strand_id
1 'polypeptide(L)'
;MPKIAGIITNLKEAQTAKFQGADIVEIRLDLFSKNQLKTAPQLFQKIKKQLKLPIILTIRKKSEGGSFSGNEKERSSLFNRFIPLSDFVDLELSSANNLGNIINLTKKFDKKLILSYHNFKKTLKYSQLLSFLKASQAHKPFLTKIAMFVANDNDFLQLLNFCKIHSKLSNIAIIPMGHLSQLGRVICPILGSYLTYGYINTPVVANQLSLKQLKIILG
;
A
#
# COMPACT_ATOMS: atom_id res chain seq x y z
N MET A 1 9.86 7.66 11.76
CA MET A 1 10.45 7.43 10.43
C MET A 1 9.43 6.75 9.53
N PRO A 2 9.24 7.26 8.31
CA PRO A 2 8.35 6.64 7.33
C PRO A 2 8.83 5.23 6.96
N LYS A 3 7.91 4.34 6.61
CA LYS A 3 8.24 3.00 6.12
C LYS A 3 8.41 3.03 4.61
N ILE A 4 9.54 2.51 4.14
CA ILE A 4 9.83 2.38 2.71
C ILE A 4 9.45 0.96 2.27
N ALA A 5 8.50 0.88 1.34
CA ALA A 5 7.94 -0.37 0.86
C ALA A 5 8.40 -0.74 -0.56
N GLY A 6 8.79 -2.00 -0.74
CA GLY A 6 9.02 -2.61 -2.05
C GLY A 6 7.90 -3.58 -2.42
N ILE A 7 7.41 -3.52 -3.67
CA ILE A 7 6.41 -4.48 -4.17
C ILE A 7 7.15 -5.71 -4.71
N ILE A 8 6.77 -6.90 -4.24
CA ILE A 8 7.43 -8.16 -4.61
C ILE A 8 6.43 -9.21 -5.07
N THR A 9 6.92 -10.10 -5.94
CA THR A 9 6.20 -11.26 -6.47
C THR A 9 6.95 -12.58 -6.24
N ASN A 10 8.22 -12.51 -5.83
CA ASN A 10 9.06 -13.68 -5.59
C ASN A 10 10.11 -13.40 -4.50
N LEU A 11 10.81 -14.45 -4.06
CA LEU A 11 11.78 -14.37 -2.97
C LEU A 11 13.02 -13.55 -3.34
N LYS A 12 13.47 -13.63 -4.59
CA LYS A 12 14.65 -12.89 -5.07
C LYS A 12 14.41 -11.38 -4.98
N GLU A 13 13.23 -10.92 -5.39
CA GLU A 13 12.83 -9.52 -5.23
C GLU A 13 12.78 -9.10 -3.77
N ALA A 14 12.28 -9.95 -2.86
CA ALA A 14 12.28 -9.65 -1.44
C ALA A 14 13.70 -9.55 -0.84
N GLN A 15 14.63 -10.40 -1.28
CA GLN A 15 16.05 -10.31 -0.90
C GLN A 15 16.67 -9.00 -1.41
N THR A 16 16.44 -8.65 -2.67
CA THR A 16 16.91 -7.38 -3.25
C THR A 16 16.30 -6.19 -2.52
N ALA A 17 14.99 -6.21 -2.23
CA ALA A 17 14.32 -5.14 -1.49
C ALA A 17 14.93 -4.96 -0.10
N LYS A 18 15.18 -6.05 0.64
CA LYS A 18 15.87 -6.00 1.93
C LYS A 18 17.25 -5.37 1.81
N PHE A 19 18.04 -5.83 0.84
CA PHE A 19 19.39 -5.32 0.60
C PHE A 19 19.40 -3.82 0.24
N GLN A 20 18.39 -3.35 -0.49
CA GLN A 20 18.20 -1.94 -0.85
C GLN A 20 17.59 -1.09 0.30
N GLY A 21 17.30 -1.69 1.46
CA GLY A 21 16.84 -0.97 2.65
C GLY A 21 15.33 -0.88 2.82
N ALA A 22 14.53 -1.75 2.20
CA ALA A 22 13.09 -1.80 2.46
C ALA A 22 12.80 -2.12 3.94
N ASP A 23 11.91 -1.34 4.56
CA ASP A 23 11.40 -1.61 5.90
C ASP A 23 10.28 -2.65 5.91
N ILE A 24 9.59 -2.79 4.78
CA ILE A 24 8.40 -3.61 4.59
C ILE A 24 8.30 -4.02 3.12
N VAL A 25 7.71 -5.19 2.85
CA VAL A 25 7.41 -5.62 1.48
C VAL A 25 5.91 -5.75 1.27
N GLU A 26 5.42 -5.37 0.10
CA GLU A 26 4.04 -5.59 -0.33
C GLU A 26 3.99 -6.78 -1.29
N ILE A 27 3.17 -7.77 -0.96
CA ILE A 27 2.86 -8.88 -1.86
C ILE A 27 1.53 -8.61 -2.53
N ARG A 28 1.60 -8.32 -3.82
CA ARG A 28 0.44 -8.13 -4.71
C ARG A 28 -0.01 -9.47 -5.27
N LEU A 29 -0.86 -10.19 -4.54
CA LEU A 29 -1.36 -11.50 -4.98
C LEU A 29 -2.23 -11.42 -6.24
N ASP A 30 -2.80 -10.25 -6.54
CA ASP A 30 -3.52 -10.03 -7.79
C ASP A 30 -2.64 -10.12 -9.04
N LEU A 31 -1.30 -10.06 -8.89
CA LEU A 31 -0.33 -10.24 -9.98
C LEU A 31 0.14 -11.71 -10.11
N PHE A 32 -0.29 -12.60 -9.22
CA PHE A 32 0.20 -13.97 -9.19
C PHE A 32 -0.59 -14.84 -10.17
N SER A 33 0.12 -15.66 -10.92
CA SER A 33 -0.48 -16.78 -11.64
C SER A 33 -1.08 -17.83 -10.68
N LYS A 34 -1.96 -18.69 -11.18
CA LYS A 34 -2.52 -19.82 -10.41
C LYS A 34 -1.43 -20.71 -9.79
N ASN A 35 -0.32 -20.92 -10.51
CA ASN A 35 0.81 -21.72 -10.01
C ASN A 35 1.57 -21.00 -8.90
N GLN A 36 1.80 -19.70 -9.01
CA GLN A 36 2.40 -18.90 -7.93
C GLN A 36 1.52 -18.87 -6.68
N LEU A 37 0.19 -18.80 -6.83
CA LEU A 37 -0.75 -18.85 -5.69
C LEU A 37 -0.69 -20.17 -4.90
N LYS A 38 -0.33 -21.29 -5.55
CA LYS A 38 -0.15 -22.58 -4.85
C LYS A 38 1.03 -22.52 -3.89
N THR A 39 2.15 -21.96 -4.33
CA THR A 39 3.41 -21.90 -3.55
C THR A 39 3.57 -20.62 -2.71
N ALA A 40 2.70 -19.63 -2.88
CA ALA A 40 2.74 -18.36 -2.15
C ALA A 40 2.85 -18.51 -0.62
N PRO A 41 2.20 -19.46 0.09
CA PRO A 41 2.40 -19.59 1.54
C PRO A 41 3.87 -19.81 1.94
N GLN A 42 4.63 -20.55 1.12
CA GLN A 42 6.06 -20.78 1.35
C GLN A 42 6.87 -19.49 1.16
N LEU A 43 6.47 -18.62 0.22
CA LEU A 43 7.08 -17.30 0.02
C LEU A 43 6.92 -16.43 1.29
N PHE A 44 5.70 -16.33 1.83
CA PHE A 44 5.44 -15.56 3.06
C PHE A 44 6.28 -16.09 4.23
N GLN A 45 6.31 -17.41 4.41
CA GLN A 45 7.10 -18.05 5.47
C GLN A 45 8.61 -17.79 5.31
N LYS A 46 9.16 -17.88 4.10
CA LYS A 46 10.58 -17.60 3.84
C LYS A 46 10.93 -16.14 4.12
N ILE A 47 10.10 -15.18 3.67
CA ILE A 47 10.30 -13.76 3.97
C ILE A 47 10.29 -13.52 5.47
N LYS A 48 9.30 -14.09 6.18
CA LYS A 48 9.18 -13.98 7.64
C LYS A 48 10.36 -14.57 8.39
N LYS A 49 10.78 -15.79 8.04
CA LYS A 49 11.82 -16.53 8.77
C LYS A 49 13.22 -16.04 8.43
N GLN A 50 13.53 -15.85 7.14
CA GLN A 50 14.88 -15.57 6.65
C GLN A 50 15.16 -14.07 6.54
N LEU A 51 14.19 -13.30 6.04
CA LEU A 51 14.38 -11.86 5.81
C LEU A 51 13.92 -11.02 6.99
N LYS A 52 13.07 -11.54 7.87
CA LYS A 52 12.52 -10.83 9.04
C LYS A 52 11.81 -9.53 8.65
N LEU A 53 11.28 -9.45 7.43
CA LEU A 53 10.53 -8.30 6.94
C LEU A 53 9.04 -8.44 7.25
N PRO A 54 8.37 -7.34 7.65
CA PRO A 54 6.92 -7.25 7.63
C PRO A 54 6.38 -7.37 6.20
N ILE A 55 5.15 -7.87 6.07
CA ILE A 55 4.46 -8.13 4.81
C ILE A 55 3.11 -7.41 4.80
N ILE A 56 2.89 -6.60 3.76
CA ILE A 56 1.56 -6.12 3.35
C ILE A 56 0.97 -7.12 2.36
N LEU A 57 -0.17 -7.71 2.72
CA LEU A 57 -0.99 -8.49 1.81
C LEU A 57 -1.92 -7.56 1.03
N THR A 58 -1.83 -7.58 -0.29
CA THR A 58 -2.69 -6.77 -1.17
C THR A 58 -3.28 -7.62 -2.29
N ILE A 59 -4.59 -7.50 -2.50
CA ILE A 59 -5.32 -8.13 -3.63
C ILE A 59 -6.14 -7.05 -4.33
N ARG A 60 -5.46 -6.26 -5.17
CA ARG A 60 -6.01 -5.02 -5.73
C ARG A 60 -7.03 -5.29 -6.83
N LYS A 61 -8.19 -4.63 -6.75
CA LYS A 61 -9.22 -4.67 -7.82
C LYS A 61 -8.78 -3.94 -9.09
N LYS A 62 -9.27 -4.39 -10.25
CA LYS A 62 -9.14 -3.67 -11.53
C LYS A 62 -9.64 -2.23 -11.47
N SER A 63 -10.76 -1.98 -10.77
CA SER A 63 -11.32 -0.63 -10.62
C SER A 63 -10.39 0.36 -9.89
N GLU A 64 -9.38 -0.15 -9.18
CA GLU A 64 -8.36 0.62 -8.48
C GLU A 64 -6.94 0.27 -8.99
N GLY A 65 -6.82 -0.10 -10.27
CA GLY A 65 -5.52 -0.29 -10.94
C GLY A 65 -4.79 -1.60 -10.64
N GLY A 66 -5.50 -2.60 -10.12
CA GLY A 66 -4.97 -3.96 -9.93
C GLY A 66 -5.29 -4.92 -11.07
N SER A 67 -4.88 -6.17 -10.90
CA SER A 67 -5.06 -7.23 -11.90
C SER A 67 -6.07 -8.29 -11.47
N PHE A 68 -6.70 -8.17 -10.30
CA PHE A 68 -7.63 -9.18 -9.82
C PHE A 68 -8.88 -9.23 -10.72
N SER A 69 -9.12 -10.40 -11.32
CA SER A 69 -10.20 -10.63 -12.28
C SER A 69 -11.32 -11.54 -11.77
N GLY A 70 -11.20 -12.07 -10.55
CA GLY A 70 -12.23 -12.91 -9.93
C GLY A 70 -13.36 -12.11 -9.30
N ASN A 71 -14.30 -12.81 -8.67
CA ASN A 71 -15.38 -12.20 -7.89
C ASN A 71 -14.97 -11.99 -6.41
N GLU A 72 -15.82 -11.28 -5.65
CA GLU A 72 -15.53 -10.97 -4.24
C GLU A 72 -15.49 -12.22 -3.33
N LYS A 73 -16.18 -13.30 -3.68
CA LYS A 73 -16.09 -14.57 -2.92
C LYS A 73 -14.71 -15.20 -3.09
N GLU A 74 -14.20 -15.26 -4.32
CA GLU A 74 -12.85 -15.75 -4.61
C GLU A 74 -11.79 -14.88 -3.94
N ARG A 75 -11.97 -13.56 -3.97
CA ARG A 75 -11.08 -12.61 -3.31
C ARG A 75 -11.06 -12.78 -1.80
N SER A 76 -12.25 -12.93 -1.20
CA SER A 76 -12.42 -13.22 0.23
C SER A 76 -11.71 -14.52 0.62
N SER A 77 -11.82 -15.58 -0.18
CA SER A 77 -11.10 -16.83 0.05
C SER A 77 -9.57 -16.66 0.04
N LEU A 78 -9.03 -15.83 -0.86
CA LEU A 78 -7.61 -15.50 -0.85
C LEU A 78 -7.23 -14.72 0.42
N PHE A 79 -8.00 -13.69 0.81
CA PHE A 79 -7.75 -12.99 2.07
C PHE A 79 -7.77 -13.94 3.26
N ASN A 80 -8.78 -14.80 3.39
CA ASN A 80 -8.87 -15.79 4.47
C ASN A 80 -7.62 -16.68 4.55
N ARG A 81 -7.08 -17.10 3.40
CA ARG A 81 -5.90 -17.94 3.32
C ARG A 81 -4.61 -17.23 3.72
N PHE A 82 -4.44 -15.95 3.38
CA PHE A 82 -3.15 -15.26 3.47
C PHE A 82 -3.04 -14.26 4.63
N ILE A 83 -4.16 -13.79 5.20
CA ILE A 83 -4.15 -12.87 6.36
C ILE A 83 -3.36 -13.42 7.55
N PRO A 84 -3.49 -14.71 7.94
CA PRO A 84 -2.70 -15.24 9.06
C PRO A 84 -1.19 -15.15 8.84
N LEU A 85 -0.75 -15.13 7.57
CA LEU A 85 0.66 -15.13 7.17
C LEU A 85 1.25 -13.71 6.99
N SER A 86 0.41 -12.67 6.94
CA SER A 86 0.84 -11.28 6.78
C SER A 86 0.93 -10.55 8.13
N ASP A 87 1.37 -9.28 8.12
CA ASP A 87 1.24 -8.38 9.28
C ASP A 87 0.31 -7.22 8.98
N PHE A 88 0.28 -6.80 7.72
CA PHE A 88 -0.62 -5.79 7.21
C PHE A 88 -1.54 -6.38 6.15
N VAL A 89 -2.74 -5.83 6.06
CA VAL A 89 -3.74 -6.23 5.07
C VAL A 89 -4.26 -4.96 4.41
N ASP A 90 -4.04 -4.82 3.11
CA ASP A 90 -4.58 -3.74 2.31
C ASP A 90 -5.94 -4.14 1.74
N LEU A 91 -6.97 -3.39 2.11
CA LEU A 91 -8.33 -3.54 1.63
C LEU A 91 -8.80 -2.17 1.11
N GLU A 92 -9.36 -2.14 -0.09
CA GLU A 92 -9.96 -0.89 -0.60
C GLU A 92 -11.15 -0.50 0.29
N LEU A 93 -11.28 0.79 0.63
CA LEU A 93 -12.44 1.27 1.41
C LEU A 93 -13.76 0.95 0.69
N SER A 94 -13.75 1.00 -0.65
CA SER A 94 -14.89 0.65 -1.49
C SER A 94 -15.38 -0.80 -1.29
N SER A 95 -14.56 -1.66 -0.69
CA SER A 95 -14.91 -3.04 -0.34
C SER A 95 -15.17 -3.25 1.16
N ALA A 96 -14.99 -2.25 2.02
CA ALA A 96 -15.11 -2.40 3.47
C ALA A 96 -16.50 -2.87 3.92
N ASN A 97 -17.57 -2.43 3.23
CA ASN A 97 -18.94 -2.86 3.52
C ASN A 97 -19.19 -4.31 3.10
N ASN A 98 -18.78 -4.68 1.87
CA ASN A 98 -19.04 -6.02 1.31
C ASN A 98 -18.09 -7.09 1.87
N LEU A 99 -16.93 -6.68 2.39
CA LEU A 99 -15.90 -7.54 2.98
C LEU A 99 -15.65 -7.20 4.45
N GLY A 100 -16.70 -6.85 5.20
CA GLY A 100 -16.58 -6.59 6.65
C GLY A 100 -16.04 -7.78 7.43
N ASN A 101 -16.25 -9.00 6.93
CA ASN A 101 -15.64 -10.22 7.47
C ASN A 101 -14.10 -10.17 7.45
N ILE A 102 -13.50 -9.52 6.45
CA ILE A 102 -12.04 -9.37 6.33
C ILE A 102 -11.49 -8.44 7.41
N ILE A 103 -12.20 -7.35 7.71
CA ILE A 103 -11.86 -6.45 8.84
C ILE A 103 -11.93 -7.20 10.17
N ASN A 104 -12.92 -8.06 10.37
CA ASN A 104 -12.99 -8.89 11.57
C ASN A 104 -11.87 -9.93 11.61
N LEU A 105 -11.48 -10.46 10.47
CA LEU A 105 -10.38 -11.42 10.37
C LEU A 105 -9.03 -10.78 10.72
N THR A 106 -8.79 -9.53 10.31
CA THR A 106 -7.57 -8.83 10.72
C THR A 106 -7.51 -8.66 12.22
N LYS A 107 -8.62 -8.32 12.89
CA LYS A 107 -8.70 -8.26 14.36
C LYS A 107 -8.45 -9.63 15.00
N LYS A 108 -9.11 -10.68 14.49
CA LYS A 108 -8.97 -12.06 15.00
C LYS A 108 -7.52 -12.55 15.01
N PHE A 109 -6.76 -12.22 13.97
CA PHE A 109 -5.36 -12.65 13.82
C PHE A 109 -4.34 -11.56 14.23
N ASP A 110 -4.79 -10.49 14.88
CA ASP A 110 -3.97 -9.35 15.31
C ASP A 110 -3.11 -8.75 14.16
N LYS A 111 -3.76 -8.47 13.03
CA LYS A 111 -3.16 -7.90 11.82
C LYS A 111 -3.55 -6.45 11.66
N LYS A 112 -2.61 -5.63 11.17
CA LYS A 112 -2.80 -4.21 10.92
C LYS A 112 -3.58 -3.99 9.63
N LEU A 113 -4.78 -3.43 9.74
CA LEU A 113 -5.60 -3.09 8.59
C LEU A 113 -5.11 -1.78 7.94
N ILE A 114 -4.90 -1.81 6.63
CA ILE A 114 -4.73 -0.63 5.77
C ILE A 114 -6.02 -0.48 4.96
N LEU A 115 -6.72 0.64 5.14
CA LEU A 115 -7.84 1.00 4.26
C LEU A 115 -7.35 1.94 3.20
N SER A 116 -7.46 1.51 1.94
CA SER A 116 -6.83 2.18 0.83
C SER A 116 -7.82 2.73 -0.20
N TYR A 117 -7.36 3.71 -0.97
CA TYR A 117 -8.06 4.24 -2.14
C TYR A 117 -7.09 4.70 -3.21
N HIS A 118 -7.40 4.37 -4.45
CA HIS A 118 -6.58 4.70 -5.60
C HIS A 118 -7.41 5.42 -6.66
N ASN A 119 -6.93 6.58 -7.11
CA ASN A 119 -7.52 7.30 -8.23
C ASN A 119 -6.45 7.63 -9.27
N PHE A 120 -6.44 6.90 -10.38
CA PHE A 120 -5.45 7.05 -11.46
C PHE A 120 -5.77 8.18 -12.44
N LYS A 121 -6.90 8.87 -12.27
CA LYS A 121 -7.37 9.89 -13.22
C LYS A 121 -7.20 11.31 -12.69
N LYS A 122 -7.47 11.53 -11.40
CA LYS A 122 -7.45 12.87 -10.80
C LYS A 122 -7.24 12.85 -9.29
N THR A 123 -6.85 14.01 -8.78
CA THR A 123 -6.89 14.31 -7.35
C THR A 123 -8.31 14.71 -6.95
N LEU A 124 -8.76 14.24 -5.79
CA LEU A 124 -10.08 14.60 -5.25
C LEU A 124 -10.00 16.00 -4.62
N LYS A 125 -11.15 16.71 -4.54
CA LYS A 125 -11.22 17.98 -3.80
C LYS A 125 -10.93 17.74 -2.32
N TYR A 126 -10.42 18.75 -1.63
CA TYR A 126 -10.12 18.65 -0.19
C TYR A 126 -11.28 18.12 0.65
N SER A 127 -12.51 18.57 0.39
CA SER A 127 -13.72 18.08 1.10
C SER A 127 -13.97 16.59 0.88
N GLN A 128 -13.71 16.07 -0.32
CA GLN A 128 -13.84 14.65 -0.65
C GLN A 128 -12.74 13.81 0.01
N LEU A 129 -11.51 14.33 0.08
CA LEU A 129 -10.42 13.70 0.84
C LEU A 129 -10.77 13.58 2.32
N LEU A 130 -11.36 14.63 2.90
CA LEU A 130 -11.79 14.62 4.29
C LEU A 130 -12.93 13.63 4.52
N SER A 131 -13.93 13.60 3.63
CA SER A 131 -15.02 12.61 3.70
C SER A 131 -14.48 11.18 3.61
N PHE A 132 -13.52 10.93 2.72
CA PHE A 132 -12.85 9.64 2.61
C PHE A 132 -12.10 9.27 3.90
N LEU A 133 -11.31 10.20 4.45
CA LEU A 133 -10.56 9.97 5.68
C LEU A 133 -11.50 9.64 6.85
N LYS A 134 -12.59 10.40 7.01
CA LYS A 134 -13.62 10.14 8.04
C LYS A 134 -14.26 8.76 7.86
N ALA A 135 -14.66 8.42 6.64
CA ALA A 135 -15.25 7.11 6.34
C ALA A 135 -14.26 5.96 6.62
N SER A 136 -12.98 6.14 6.27
CA SER A 136 -11.91 5.20 6.60
C SER A 136 -11.73 5.05 8.11
N GLN A 137 -11.63 6.16 8.85
CA GLN A 137 -11.43 6.18 10.30
C GLN A 137 -12.60 5.55 11.09
N ALA A 138 -13.83 5.57 10.55
CA ALA A 138 -14.97 4.89 11.16
C ALA A 138 -14.75 3.37 11.34
N HIS A 139 -13.93 2.76 10.49
CA HIS A 139 -13.53 1.35 10.61
C HIS A 139 -12.30 1.12 11.50
N LYS A 140 -11.70 2.18 12.06
CA LYS A 140 -10.51 2.16 12.93
C LYS A 140 -9.33 1.38 12.32
N PRO A 141 -8.90 1.66 11.08
CA PRO A 141 -7.75 1.00 10.49
C PRO A 141 -6.46 1.41 11.22
N PHE A 142 -5.42 0.61 11.08
CA PHE A 142 -4.08 1.02 11.51
C PHE A 142 -3.53 2.15 10.62
N LEU A 143 -3.90 2.17 9.34
CA LEU A 143 -3.43 3.13 8.34
C LEU A 143 -4.51 3.44 7.30
N THR A 144 -4.72 4.71 6.98
CA THR A 144 -5.51 5.15 5.81
C THR A 144 -4.57 5.51 4.67
N LYS A 145 -4.66 4.81 3.53
CA LYS A 145 -3.78 5.01 2.36
C LYS A 145 -4.54 5.66 1.21
N ILE A 146 -4.02 6.76 0.67
CA ILE A 146 -4.62 7.49 -0.45
C ILE A 146 -3.56 7.67 -1.54
N ALA A 147 -3.78 7.06 -2.70
CA ALA A 147 -2.91 7.17 -3.87
C ALA A 147 -3.65 7.84 -5.02
N MET A 148 -3.13 8.94 -5.56
CA MET A 148 -3.87 9.74 -6.55
C MET A 148 -2.99 10.30 -7.65
N PHE A 149 -3.54 10.39 -8.85
CA PHE A 149 -2.91 11.10 -9.96
C PHE A 149 -2.99 12.61 -9.75
N VAL A 150 -1.83 13.26 -9.77
CA VAL A 150 -1.67 14.70 -9.63
C VAL A 150 -1.49 15.29 -11.02
N ALA A 151 -2.45 16.10 -11.46
CA ALA A 151 -2.46 16.65 -12.81
C ALA A 151 -1.73 17.99 -12.93
N ASN A 152 -1.62 18.75 -11.82
CA ASN A 152 -1.02 20.08 -11.78
C ASN A 152 -0.50 20.41 -10.37
N ASP A 153 0.17 21.55 -10.23
CA ASP A 153 0.81 21.98 -8.98
C ASP A 153 -0.21 22.28 -7.87
N ASN A 154 -1.40 22.76 -8.20
CA ASN A 154 -2.45 23.01 -7.20
C ASN A 154 -2.95 21.70 -6.56
N ASP A 155 -3.15 20.65 -7.37
CA ASP A 155 -3.47 19.32 -6.88
C ASP A 155 -2.36 18.79 -5.95
N PHE A 156 -1.10 19.02 -6.32
CA PHE A 156 0.06 18.61 -5.55
C PHE A 156 0.11 19.30 -4.19
N LEU A 157 0.04 20.63 -4.19
CA LEU A 157 0.04 21.45 -2.97
C LEU A 157 -1.15 21.11 -2.06
N GLN A 158 -2.33 20.85 -2.63
CA GLN A 158 -3.49 20.41 -1.87
C GLN A 158 -3.23 19.07 -1.15
N LEU A 159 -2.64 18.09 -1.84
CA LEU A 159 -2.27 16.80 -1.22
C LEU A 159 -1.18 16.94 -0.16
N LEU A 160 -0.17 17.79 -0.39
CA LEU A 160 0.87 18.07 0.60
C LEU A 160 0.29 18.72 1.85
N ASN A 161 -0.59 19.71 1.68
CA ASN A 161 -1.27 20.37 2.79
C ASN A 161 -2.16 19.37 3.56
N PHE A 162 -2.92 18.54 2.84
CA PHE A 162 -3.71 17.47 3.45
C PHE A 162 -2.82 16.50 4.25
N CYS A 163 -1.70 16.08 3.68
CA CYS A 163 -0.71 15.23 4.33
C CYS A 163 -0.20 15.86 5.62
N LYS A 164 0.29 17.10 5.56
CA LYS A 164 0.87 17.84 6.69
C LYS A 164 -0.09 18.00 7.88
N ILE A 165 -1.38 18.22 7.59
CA ILE A 165 -2.40 18.43 8.62
C ILE A 165 -2.80 17.08 9.24
N HIS A 166 -3.16 16.10 8.41
CA HIS A 166 -3.83 14.89 8.89
C HIS A 166 -2.88 13.79 9.35
N SER A 167 -1.59 13.82 8.96
CA SER A 167 -0.57 12.90 9.46
C SER A 167 -0.27 13.06 10.95
N LYS A 168 -0.56 14.24 11.52
CA LYS A 168 -0.42 14.52 12.95
C LYS A 168 -1.57 13.96 13.79
N LEU A 169 -2.70 13.68 13.13
CA LEU A 169 -3.95 13.28 13.79
C LEU A 169 -4.17 11.76 13.70
N SER A 170 -3.67 11.12 12.64
CA SER A 170 -3.79 9.69 12.44
C SER A 170 -2.72 9.17 11.49
N ASN A 171 -2.46 7.86 11.52
CA ASN A 171 -1.61 7.22 10.53
C ASN A 171 -2.25 7.30 9.15
N ILE A 172 -1.68 8.11 8.27
CA ILE A 172 -2.06 8.20 6.86
C ILE A 172 -0.86 7.92 5.96
N ALA A 173 -1.12 7.42 4.77
CA ALA A 173 -0.13 7.33 3.70
C ALA A 173 -0.65 8.04 2.45
N ILE A 174 -0.02 9.15 2.08
CA ILE A 174 -0.35 9.90 0.87
C ILE A 174 0.68 9.56 -0.20
N ILE A 175 0.22 9.02 -1.33
CA ILE A 175 1.06 8.55 -2.44
C ILE A 175 0.68 9.29 -3.73
N PRO A 176 1.32 10.44 -4.01
CA PRO A 176 1.14 11.11 -5.30
C PRO A 176 1.61 10.22 -6.47
N MET A 177 0.85 10.23 -7.56
CA MET A 177 1.12 9.55 -8.82
C MET A 177 1.18 10.58 -9.95
N GLY A 178 1.78 10.19 -11.08
CA GLY A 178 2.03 11.09 -12.21
C GLY A 178 3.39 11.77 -12.15
N HIS A 179 3.55 12.88 -12.86
CA HIS A 179 4.82 13.58 -13.05
C HIS A 179 5.47 14.01 -11.72
N LEU A 180 4.68 14.50 -10.77
CA LEU A 180 5.16 14.97 -9.46
C LEU A 180 5.32 13.84 -8.42
N SER A 181 5.18 12.57 -8.83
CA SER A 181 5.24 11.43 -7.91
C SER A 181 6.58 11.26 -7.22
N GLN A 182 7.68 11.59 -7.90
CA GLN A 182 9.04 11.54 -7.33
C GLN A 182 9.15 12.44 -6.10
N LEU A 183 8.79 13.72 -6.25
CA LEU A 183 8.81 14.70 -5.16
C LEU A 183 7.82 14.30 -4.06
N GLY A 184 6.60 13.90 -4.43
CA GLY A 184 5.58 13.47 -3.47
C GLY A 184 6.02 12.30 -2.60
N ARG A 185 6.73 11.33 -3.18
CA ARG A 185 7.25 10.14 -2.46
C ARG A 185 8.38 10.45 -1.49
N VAL A 186 8.93 11.67 -1.49
CA VAL A 186 9.92 12.17 -0.54
C VAL A 186 9.27 13.15 0.44
N ILE A 187 8.55 14.15 -0.08
CA ILE A 187 7.97 15.22 0.73
C ILE A 187 6.85 14.71 1.63
N CYS A 188 5.94 13.87 1.14
CA CYS A 188 4.84 13.34 1.98
C CYS A 188 5.39 12.58 3.20
N PRO A 189 6.39 11.68 3.07
CA PRO A 189 7.06 11.07 4.21
C PRO A 189 7.66 12.05 5.22
N ILE A 190 8.35 13.09 4.75
CA ILE A 190 8.89 14.17 5.61
C ILE A 190 7.74 14.87 6.37
N LEU A 191 6.60 15.07 5.71
CA LEU A 191 5.39 15.64 6.31
C LEU A 191 4.59 14.66 7.19
N GLY A 192 5.10 13.44 7.43
CA GLY A 192 4.50 12.45 8.33
C GLY A 192 3.68 11.36 7.66
N SER A 193 3.68 11.24 6.33
CA SER A 193 3.11 10.08 5.64
C SER A 193 3.82 8.81 6.10
N TYR A 194 3.04 7.85 6.60
CA TYR A 194 3.55 6.64 7.24
C TYR A 194 4.29 5.71 6.27
N LEU A 195 3.88 5.68 5.00
CA LEU A 195 4.35 4.74 3.99
C LEU A 195 4.74 5.47 2.71
N THR A 196 5.80 5.04 2.05
CA THR A 196 6.16 5.38 0.67
C THR A 196 6.62 4.15 -0.08
N TYR A 197 6.65 4.20 -1.41
CA TYR A 197 7.04 3.07 -2.24
C TYR A 197 8.12 3.47 -3.23
N GLY A 198 9.16 2.64 -3.29
CA GLY A 198 10.22 2.69 -4.31
C GLY A 198 10.21 1.43 -5.17
N TYR A 199 10.77 1.53 -6.38
CA TYR A 199 10.95 0.35 -7.22
C TYR A 199 12.19 -0.46 -6.80
N ILE A 200 12.17 -1.77 -7.08
CA ILE A 200 13.28 -2.68 -6.76
C ILE A 200 14.23 -2.86 -7.95
N ASN A 201 13.68 -3.29 -9.09
CA ASN A 201 14.43 -3.59 -10.30
C ASN A 201 14.23 -2.51 -11.36
N THR A 202 12.98 -2.30 -11.78
CA THR A 202 12.62 -1.36 -12.84
C THR A 202 11.54 -0.39 -12.36
N PRO A 203 11.64 0.89 -12.74
CA PRO A 203 10.59 1.87 -12.45
C PRO A 203 9.33 1.53 -13.22
N VAL A 204 8.16 1.75 -12.60
CA VAL A 204 6.84 1.58 -13.22
C VAL A 204 6.48 2.82 -14.04
N VAL A 205 6.98 4.00 -13.64
CA VAL A 205 6.80 5.26 -14.34
C VAL A 205 8.12 6.01 -14.43
N ALA A 206 8.28 6.87 -15.45
CA ALA A 206 9.46 7.70 -15.59
C ALA A 206 9.75 8.46 -14.28
N ASN A 207 11.03 8.54 -13.91
CA ASN A 207 11.54 9.24 -12.72
C ASN A 207 11.04 8.71 -11.36
N GLN A 208 10.42 7.52 -11.31
CA GLN A 208 10.16 6.86 -10.03
C GLN A 208 11.48 6.60 -9.31
N LEU A 209 11.55 6.87 -8.00
CA LEU A 209 12.74 6.58 -7.19
C LEU A 209 12.82 5.09 -6.85
N SER A 210 14.05 4.56 -6.86
CA SER A 210 14.34 3.23 -6.33
C SER A 210 14.21 3.20 -4.80
N LEU A 211 14.06 2.01 -4.24
CA LEU A 211 14.14 1.81 -2.79
C LEU A 211 15.42 2.37 -2.19
N LYS A 212 16.56 2.10 -2.82
CA LYS A 212 17.88 2.55 -2.35
C LYS A 212 17.96 4.07 -2.30
N GLN A 213 17.46 4.76 -3.33
CA GLN A 213 17.43 6.23 -3.35
C GLN A 213 16.52 6.78 -2.26
N LEU A 214 15.31 6.22 -2.08
CA LEU A 214 14.41 6.63 -1.00
C LEU A 214 15.06 6.41 0.37
N LYS A 215 15.77 5.29 0.57
CA LYS A 215 16.45 4.99 1.83
C LYS A 215 17.58 5.98 2.13
N ILE A 216 18.36 6.36 1.11
CA ILE A 216 19.40 7.38 1.25
C ILE A 216 18.81 8.75 1.62
N ILE A 217 17.70 9.13 0.99
CA ILE A 217 17.08 10.44 1.19
C ILE A 217 16.35 10.53 2.54
N LEU A 218 15.63 9.48 2.94
CA LEU A 218 14.72 9.50 4.08
C LEU A 218 15.34 8.96 5.38
N GLY A 219 16.53 8.36 5.34
CA GLY A 219 17.13 7.65 6.48
C GLY A 219 16.44 6.31 6.78
#